data_AF-A0A352LMN4-F1
#
_entry.id   AF-A0A352LMN4-F1
#
_cell.length_a   1.000
_cell.length_b   1.000
_cell.length_c   1.000
_cell.angle_alpha   90.00
_cell.angle_beta   90.00
_cell.angle_gamma   90.00
#
_symmetry.space_group_name_H-M   'P 1'
#
loop_
_entity.id
_entity.type
_entity.pdbx_description
1 polymer ?
#
loop_
_entity_poly.entity_id
_entity_poly.type
_entity_poly.pdbx_seq_one_letter_code
_entity_poly.pdbx_strand_id
1 'polypeptide(L)'
;MSDDCKYCADFIRKGLEKVPHFEEVCAILRLDPKKRKDQSEIVHALTSIGQFGTIRLARKYPFVTDEAQFQMVARTALEFYWLVLDERSEIVRRETEVKMAERERERKAEEEAVEREVARRMQEIREKWPQAA
;
A
#
# COMPACT_ATOMS: atom_id res chain seq x y z
N MET A 1 -19.90 -5.02 -2.51
CA MET A 1 -18.68 -5.23 -1.72
C MET A 1 -17.50 -4.82 -2.60
N SER A 2 -16.87 -3.70 -2.30
CA SER A 2 -15.53 -3.40 -2.80
C SER A 2 -14.82 -2.85 -1.58
N ASP A 3 -13.79 -3.55 -1.11
CA ASP A 3 -12.87 -2.99 -0.12
C ASP A 3 -12.41 -1.64 -0.67
N ASP A 4 -12.73 -0.57 0.06
CA ASP A 4 -12.15 0.73 -0.19
C ASP A 4 -10.64 0.56 -0.14
N CYS A 5 -10.01 0.67 -1.31
CA CYS A 5 -8.57 0.54 -1.45
C CYS A 5 -7.88 1.54 -0.51
N LYS A 6 -7.29 1.03 0.57
CA LYS A 6 -6.67 1.77 1.69
C LYS A 6 -5.77 2.92 1.27
N TYR A 7 -5.10 2.79 0.11
CA TYR A 7 -4.11 3.72 -0.42
C TYR A 7 -4.54 4.42 -1.71
N CYS A 8 -5.79 4.25 -2.16
CA CYS A 8 -6.20 4.80 -3.44
C CYS A 8 -6.15 6.32 -3.49
N ALA A 9 -6.52 7.01 -2.41
CA ALA A 9 -6.38 8.47 -2.33
C ALA A 9 -4.92 8.93 -2.55
N ASP A 10 -3.95 8.21 -1.98
CA ASP A 10 -2.53 8.50 -2.15
C ASP A 10 -2.06 8.23 -3.58
N PHE A 11 -2.48 7.12 -4.18
CA PHE A 11 -2.17 6.82 -5.59
C PHE A 11 -2.74 7.89 -6.52
N ILE A 12 -3.98 8.32 -6.30
CA ILE A 12 -4.62 9.37 -7.11
C ILE A 12 -3.89 10.71 -6.95
N ARG A 13 -3.55 11.10 -5.71
CA ARG A 13 -2.78 12.33 -5.45
C ARG A 13 -1.45 12.30 -6.20
N LYS A 14 -0.71 11.19 -6.11
CA LYS A 14 0.57 11.03 -6.81
C LYS A 14 0.39 10.96 -8.34
N GLY A 15 -0.69 10.36 -8.82
CA GLY A 15 -1.07 10.38 -10.24
C GLY A 15 -1.24 11.81 -10.76
N LEU A 16 -1.97 12.66 -10.04
CA LEU A 16 -2.16 14.07 -10.37
C LEU A 16 -0.84 14.86 -10.36
N GLU A 17 0.09 14.54 -9.46
CA GLU A 17 1.37 15.24 -9.33
C GLU A 17 2.42 14.79 -10.36
N LYS A 18 2.46 13.50 -10.69
CA LYS A 18 3.61 12.88 -11.37
C LYS A 18 3.29 12.31 -12.75
N VAL A 19 2.02 11.99 -13.05
CA VAL A 19 1.67 11.30 -14.29
C VAL A 19 1.10 12.29 -15.32
N PRO A 20 1.75 12.42 -16.49
CA PRO A 20 1.26 13.24 -17.59
C PRO A 20 -0.16 12.84 -18.02
N HIS A 21 -0.98 13.86 -18.31
CA HIS A 21 -2.36 13.71 -18.78
C HIS A 21 -3.29 12.94 -17.84
N PHE A 22 -2.93 12.76 -16.56
CA PHE A 22 -3.70 11.91 -15.65
C PHE A 22 -5.16 12.33 -15.51
N GLU A 23 -5.43 13.63 -15.31
CA GLU A 23 -6.80 14.15 -15.17
C GLU A 23 -7.59 14.04 -16.48
N GLU A 24 -6.93 14.34 -17.61
CA GLU A 24 -7.51 14.22 -18.96
C GLU A 24 -7.90 12.78 -19.28
N VAL A 25 -7.02 11.82 -18.99
CA VAL A 25 -7.27 10.39 -19.17
C VAL A 25 -8.39 9.89 -18.26
N CYS A 26 -8.45 10.35 -17.00
CA CYS A 26 -9.59 10.04 -16.15
C CYS A 26 -10.91 10.53 -16.78
N ALA A 27 -10.93 11.76 -17.30
CA ALA A 27 -12.10 12.31 -17.97
C ALA A 27 -12.48 11.54 -19.24
N ILE A 28 -11.51 11.14 -20.07
CA ILE A 28 -11.72 10.26 -21.24
C ILE A 28 -12.42 8.97 -20.81
N LEU A 29 -11.98 8.37 -19.69
CA LEU A 29 -12.57 7.16 -19.12
C LEU A 29 -13.88 7.40 -18.36
N ARG A 30 -14.41 8.63 -18.36
CA ARG A 30 -15.61 9.07 -17.63
C ARG A 30 -15.51 8.90 -16.11
N LEU A 31 -14.32 9.08 -15.58
CA LEU A 31 -13.99 9.02 -14.15
C LEU A 31 -13.50 10.39 -13.66
N ASP A 32 -13.69 10.68 -12.38
CA ASP A 32 -13.25 11.94 -11.78
C ASP A 32 -12.30 11.70 -10.60
N PRO A 33 -10.99 12.05 -10.71
CA PRO A 33 -10.03 11.80 -9.64
C PRO A 33 -10.33 12.59 -8.36
N LYS A 34 -11.11 13.67 -8.46
CA LYS A 34 -11.55 14.48 -7.31
C LYS A 34 -12.75 13.85 -6.59
N LYS A 35 -13.45 12.90 -7.21
CA LYS A 35 -14.57 12.17 -6.58
C LYS A 35 -14.06 10.92 -5.89
N ARG A 36 -14.13 10.90 -4.56
CA ARG A 36 -13.70 9.75 -3.72
C ARG A 36 -14.26 8.40 -4.20
N LYS A 37 -15.53 8.37 -4.61
CA LYS A 37 -16.19 7.16 -5.12
C LYS A 37 -15.55 6.57 -6.39
N ASP A 38 -14.88 7.39 -7.19
CA ASP A 38 -14.29 6.96 -8.46
C ASP A 38 -12.82 6.53 -8.27
N GLN A 39 -12.18 6.87 -7.14
CA GLN A 39 -10.75 6.65 -6.92
C GLN A 39 -10.34 5.17 -7.01
N SER A 40 -11.12 4.28 -6.39
CA SER A 40 -10.84 2.84 -6.47
C SER A 40 -10.97 2.32 -7.91
N GLU A 41 -11.99 2.79 -8.63
CA GLU A 41 -12.21 2.42 -10.02
C GLU A 41 -11.12 2.98 -10.95
N ILE A 42 -10.65 4.21 -10.73
CA ILE A 42 -9.53 4.80 -11.47
C ILE A 42 -8.27 3.96 -11.28
N VAL A 43 -7.93 3.64 -10.02
CA VAL A 43 -6.74 2.83 -9.73
C VAL A 43 -6.85 1.47 -10.41
N HIS A 44 -7.99 0.79 -10.29
CA HIS A 44 -8.21 -0.50 -10.93
C HIS A 44 -8.18 -0.42 -12.47
N ALA A 45 -8.82 0.59 -13.06
CA ALA A 45 -8.86 0.81 -14.50
C ALA A 45 -7.46 1.04 -15.08
N LEU A 46 -6.74 2.02 -14.55
CA LEU A 46 -5.44 2.42 -15.08
C LEU A 46 -4.37 1.36 -14.80
N THR A 47 -4.39 0.69 -13.65
CA THR A 47 -3.47 -0.45 -13.42
C THR A 47 -3.78 -1.63 -14.33
N SER A 48 -5.06 -1.93 -14.60
CA SER A 48 -5.42 -3.00 -15.54
C SER A 48 -5.00 -2.66 -16.97
N ILE A 49 -5.20 -1.42 -17.41
CA ILE A 49 -4.75 -0.98 -18.74
C ILE A 49 -3.23 -0.97 -18.81
N GLY A 50 -2.52 -0.46 -17.80
CA GLY A 50 -1.05 -0.44 -17.79
C GLY A 50 -0.44 -1.84 -17.78
N GLN A 51 -1.03 -2.79 -17.05
CA GLN A 51 -0.53 -4.17 -16.98
C GLN A 51 -0.77 -4.97 -18.27
N PHE A 52 -1.96 -4.85 -18.86
CA PHE A 52 -2.38 -5.70 -19.99
C PHE A 52 -2.38 -4.96 -21.32
N GLY A 53 -2.08 -3.67 -21.32
CA GLY A 53 -2.05 -2.80 -22.48
C GLY A 53 -3.43 -2.52 -23.08
N THR A 54 -3.40 -2.18 -24.36
CA THR A 54 -4.53 -1.69 -25.14
C THR A 54 -5.69 -2.66 -25.27
N ILE A 55 -5.47 -3.97 -25.06
CA ILE A 55 -6.56 -4.97 -25.09
C ILE A 55 -7.56 -4.75 -23.96
N ARG A 56 -7.10 -4.34 -22.77
CA ARG A 56 -7.99 -4.01 -21.65
C ARG A 56 -8.72 -2.70 -21.90
N LEU A 57 -8.04 -1.73 -22.49
CA LEU A 57 -8.64 -0.46 -22.89
C LEU A 57 -9.80 -0.71 -23.87
N ALA A 58 -9.57 -1.41 -24.98
CA ALA A 58 -10.57 -1.70 -25.99
C ALA A 58 -11.76 -2.51 -25.44
N ARG A 59 -11.51 -3.47 -24.55
CA ARG A 59 -12.57 -4.33 -23.98
C ARG A 59 -13.44 -3.60 -22.95
N LYS A 60 -12.84 -2.79 -22.07
CA LYS A 60 -13.56 -2.17 -20.94
C LYS A 60 -14.09 -0.78 -21.28
N TYR A 61 -13.45 -0.08 -22.21
CA TYR A 61 -13.80 1.26 -22.64
C TYR A 61 -13.95 1.33 -24.17
N PRO A 62 -14.92 0.59 -24.75
CA PRO A 62 -15.10 0.49 -26.20
C PRO A 62 -15.52 1.83 -26.86
N PHE A 63 -15.87 2.83 -26.05
CA PHE A 63 -16.22 4.18 -26.52
C PHE A 63 -14.99 5.09 -26.74
N VAL A 64 -13.79 4.67 -26.33
CA VAL A 64 -12.54 5.39 -26.65
C VAL A 64 -12.11 4.94 -28.04
N THR A 65 -12.63 5.60 -29.07
CA THR A 65 -12.44 5.21 -30.47
C THR A 65 -11.46 6.10 -31.23
N ASP A 66 -11.16 7.29 -30.71
CA ASP A 66 -10.16 8.18 -31.30
C ASP A 66 -8.75 7.64 -31.03
N GLU A 67 -7.92 7.56 -32.07
CA GLU A 67 -6.59 6.96 -31.98
C GLU A 67 -5.66 7.75 -31.04
N ALA A 68 -5.70 9.08 -31.08
CA ALA A 68 -4.85 9.92 -30.24
C ALA A 68 -5.22 9.77 -28.75
N GLN A 69 -6.52 9.77 -28.45
CA GLN A 69 -7.01 9.48 -27.09
C GLN A 69 -6.63 8.06 -26.65
N PHE A 70 -6.76 7.08 -27.54
CA PHE A 70 -6.44 5.69 -27.22
C PHE A 70 -4.95 5.51 -26.86
N GLN A 71 -4.05 6.12 -27.64
CA GLN A 71 -2.61 6.12 -27.36
C GLN A 71 -2.28 6.86 -26.06
N MET A 72 -2.91 8.02 -25.83
CA MET A 72 -2.73 8.80 -24.60
C MET A 72 -3.14 7.99 -23.36
N VAL A 73 -4.32 7.39 -23.38
CA VAL A 73 -4.81 6.56 -22.26
C VAL A 73 -3.88 5.38 -22.01
N ALA A 74 -3.43 4.68 -23.06
CA ALA A 74 -2.54 3.54 -22.91
C ALA A 74 -1.20 3.95 -22.26
N ARG A 75 -0.62 5.08 -22.69
CA ARG A 75 0.64 5.59 -22.15
C ARG A 75 0.50 6.06 -20.70
N THR A 76 -0.48 6.91 -20.42
CA THR A 76 -0.74 7.41 -19.06
C THR A 76 -1.06 6.27 -18.09
N ALA A 77 -1.82 5.27 -18.53
CA ALA A 77 -2.12 4.09 -17.72
C ALA A 77 -0.86 3.27 -17.41
N LEU A 78 0.05 3.12 -18.37
CA LEU A 78 1.34 2.43 -18.15
C LEU A 78 2.20 3.20 -17.14
N GLU A 79 2.34 4.51 -17.29
CA GLU A 79 3.10 5.36 -16.36
C GLU A 79 2.50 5.32 -14.95
N PHE A 80 1.17 5.38 -14.84
CA PHE A 80 0.47 5.24 -13.58
C PHE A 80 0.63 3.84 -12.96
N TYR A 81 0.63 2.79 -13.77
CA TYR A 81 0.85 1.42 -13.31
C TYR A 81 2.22 1.25 -12.64
N TRP A 82 3.29 1.77 -13.26
CA TRP A 82 4.62 1.76 -12.67
C TRP A 82 4.68 2.54 -11.35
N LEU A 83 4.07 3.73 -11.31
CA LEU A 83 3.95 4.50 -10.07
C LEU A 83 3.28 3.67 -8.97
N VAL A 84 2.16 3.00 -9.26
CA VAL A 84 1.47 2.17 -8.25
C VAL A 84 2.34 1.01 -7.78
N LEU A 85 3.14 0.38 -8.66
CA LEU A 85 4.04 -0.71 -8.27
C LEU A 85 5.17 -0.23 -7.33
N ASP A 86 5.80 0.90 -7.64
CA ASP A 86 6.84 1.48 -6.80
C ASP A 86 6.28 1.82 -5.41
N GLU A 87 5.13 2.48 -5.39
CA GLU A 87 4.45 2.89 -4.16
C GLU A 87 3.99 1.70 -3.31
N ARG A 88 3.46 0.65 -3.94
CA ARG A 88 3.12 -0.60 -3.24
C ARG A 88 4.33 -1.25 -2.60
N SER A 89 5.47 -1.24 -3.29
CA SER A 89 6.73 -1.79 -2.77
C SER A 89 7.18 -1.01 -1.53
N GLU A 90 7.07 0.32 -1.55
CA GLU A 90 7.38 1.17 -0.38
C GLU A 90 6.38 0.97 0.78
N ILE A 91 5.10 0.79 0.48
CA ILE A 91 4.07 0.49 1.49
C ILE A 91 4.39 -0.83 2.18
N VAL A 92 4.65 -1.89 1.42
CA VAL A 92 4.96 -3.22 1.96
C VAL A 92 6.22 -3.16 2.83
N ARG A 93 7.27 -2.44 2.38
CA ARG A 93 8.48 -2.25 3.17
C ARG A 93 8.19 -1.58 4.52
N ARG A 94 7.49 -0.44 4.52
CA ARG A 94 7.13 0.30 5.74
C ARG A 94 6.26 -0.52 6.69
N GLU A 95 5.24 -1.21 6.18
CA GLU A 95 4.39 -2.06 7.03
C GLU A 95 5.16 -3.23 7.64
N THR A 96 6.14 -3.77 6.91
CA THR A 96 7.02 -4.84 7.42
C THR A 96 7.94 -4.32 8.52
N GLU A 97 8.56 -3.15 8.32
CA GLU A 97 9.40 -2.50 9.33
C GLU A 97 8.64 -2.23 10.62
N VAL A 98 7.42 -1.71 10.53
CA VAL A 98 6.55 -1.46 11.70
C VAL A 98 6.26 -2.77 12.45
N LYS A 99 5.83 -3.83 11.73
CA LYS A 99 5.55 -5.14 12.34
C LYS A 99 6.78 -5.75 13.01
N MET A 100 7.96 -5.59 12.43
CA MET A 100 9.21 -6.10 13.01
C MET A 100 9.59 -5.32 14.26
N ALA A 101 9.42 -3.99 14.26
CA ALA A 101 9.66 -3.16 15.43
C ALA A 101 8.69 -3.47 16.59
N GLU A 102 7.42 -3.75 16.29
CA GLU A 102 6.44 -4.20 17.28
C GLU A 102 6.86 -5.53 17.91
N ARG A 103 7.22 -6.53 17.09
CA ARG A 103 7.73 -7.83 17.58
C ARG A 103 8.99 -7.71 18.41
N GLU A 104 9.91 -6.81 18.05
CA GLU A 104 11.12 -6.58 18.83
C GLU A 104 10.80 -5.96 20.19
N ARG A 105 9.83 -5.03 20.26
CA ARG A 105 9.37 -4.45 21.53
C ARG A 105 8.68 -5.48 22.40
N GLU A 106 7.84 -6.34 21.83
CA GLU A 106 7.21 -7.45 22.55
C GLU A 106 8.25 -8.41 23.11
N ARG A 107 9.25 -8.81 22.29
CA ARG A 107 10.34 -9.68 22.73
C ARG A 107 11.15 -9.06 23.87
N LYS A 108 11.50 -7.78 23.77
CA LYS A 108 12.21 -7.07 24.85
C LYS A 108 11.37 -7.00 26.13
N ALA A 109 10.08 -6.71 26.02
CA ALA A 109 9.19 -6.67 27.17
C ALA A 109 9.05 -8.06 27.84
N GLU A 110 9.03 -9.14 27.06
CA GLU A 110 9.03 -10.51 27.55
C GLU A 110 10.36 -10.86 28.24
N GLU A 111 11.50 -10.54 27.63
CA GLU A 111 12.84 -10.71 28.22
C GLU A 111 12.95 -9.97 29.57
N GLU A 112 12.53 -8.71 29.64
CA GLU A 112 12.50 -7.92 30.89
C GLU A 112 11.52 -8.49 31.94
N ALA A 113 10.42 -9.11 31.53
CA ALA A 113 9.50 -9.77 32.44
C ALA A 113 10.10 -11.05 33.02
N VAL A 114 10.77 -11.85 32.18
CA VAL A 114 11.49 -13.06 32.60
C VAL A 114 12.63 -12.70 33.57
N GLU A 115 13.43 -11.67 33.26
CA GLU A 115 14.52 -11.22 34.13
C GLU A 115 14.01 -10.78 35.51
N ARG A 116 12.91 -10.00 35.55
CA ARG A 116 12.27 -9.60 36.81
C ARG A 116 11.80 -10.80 37.63
N GLU A 117 11.21 -11.80 36.98
CA GLU A 117 10.75 -13.00 37.65
C GLU A 117 11.91 -13.86 38.17
N VAL A 118 12.98 -14.01 37.39
CA VAL A 118 14.20 -14.71 37.84
C VAL A 118 14.82 -14.01 39.05
N ALA A 119 14.95 -12.68 39.01
CA ALA A 119 15.49 -11.88 40.11
C ALA A 119 14.65 -12.05 41.38
N ARG A 120 13.31 -11.98 41.27
CA ARG A 120 12.38 -12.22 42.38
C ARG A 120 12.61 -13.61 42.99
N ARG A 121 12.71 -14.64 42.16
CA ARG A 121 12.87 -16.04 42.60
C ARG A 121 14.23 -16.29 43.24
N MET A 122 15.30 -15.68 42.71
CA MET A 122 16.64 -15.73 43.31
C MET A 122 16.66 -15.07 44.68
N GLN A 123 15.97 -13.94 44.86
CA GLN A 123 15.83 -13.29 46.16
C GLN A 123 15.07 -14.19 47.15
N GLU A 124 13.94 -14.78 46.74
CA GLU A 124 13.19 -15.72 47.59
C GLU A 124 14.05 -16.92 48.02
N ILE A 125 14.88 -17.47 47.12
CA ILE A 125 15.82 -18.55 47.45
C ILE A 125 16.84 -18.09 48.49
N ARG A 126 17.42 -16.90 48.29
CA ARG A 126 18.41 -16.31 49.21
C ARG A 126 17.84 -16.06 50.60
N GLU A 127 16.58 -15.64 50.69
CA GLU A 127 15.87 -15.42 51.95
C GLU A 127 15.49 -16.74 52.64
N LYS A 128 15.08 -17.77 51.88
CA LYS A 128 14.67 -19.07 52.43
C LYS A 128 15.84 -19.96 52.85
N TRP A 129 17.00 -19.84 52.20
CA TRP A 129 18.18 -20.67 52.45
C TRP A 129 19.44 -19.82 52.69
N PRO A 130 19.55 -19.14 53.85
CA PRO A 130 20.67 -18.24 54.14
C PRO A 130 22.01 -18.95 54.42
N GLN A 131 22.07 -20.28 54.48
CA GLN A 131 23.20 -21.05 55.04
C GLN A 131 24.10 -21.78 54.02
N ALA A 132 24.15 -21.38 52.76
CA ALA A 132 25.08 -21.96 51.77
C ALA A 132 26.14 -20.97 51.28
N ALA A 133 26.60 -20.07 52.16
CA ALA A 133 27.75 -19.19 51.94
C ALA A 133 28.90 -19.57 52.89
#